data_AF-A0A316VI39-F1
#
_entry.id   AF-A0A316VI39-F1
#
_cell.length_a   1.000
_cell.length_b   1.000
_cell.length_c   1.000
_cell.angle_alpha   90.00
_cell.angle_beta   90.00
_cell.angle_gamma   90.00
#
_symmetry.space_group_name_H-M   'P 1'
#
loop_
_entity.id
_entity.type
_entity.pdbx_description
1 polymer ?
#
loop_
_entity_poly.entity_id
_entity_poly.type
_entity_poly.pdbx_seq_one_letter_code
_entity_poly.pdbx_strand_id
1 'polypeptide(L)'
;MQDDFPKVDLTERGDLDHVLEQIRKHSLALLRDELDKAGQSNDRKVLKTCEETIELWIKSAKKKLESNVTVNGMPFREGTDGTQPFDQELSQRVRMLSERCDTSTAQAIAARKTIPSKRAALLQTRAQLQREIEQKRENKRRRLESEIEKLVKERDSQTGESTIKPLERSEEVADSLRTAKENIDQLAVALVEQTSAANEQAKFVQRLRIMSASYTS
;
A
#
# COMPACT_ATOMS: atom_id res chain seq x y z
N MET A 1 -62.31 11.43 5.32
CA MET A 1 -60.96 11.64 5.84
C MET A 1 -60.24 10.31 5.66
N GLN A 2 -59.16 10.26 4.88
CA GLN A 2 -58.29 9.08 4.90
C GLN A 2 -57.57 9.17 6.23
N ASP A 3 -57.91 8.29 7.17
CA ASP A 3 -57.16 8.14 8.41
C ASP A 3 -55.77 7.63 8.03
N ASP A 4 -54.84 8.56 7.83
CA ASP A 4 -53.45 8.25 7.55
C ASP A 4 -52.85 7.63 8.81
N PHE A 5 -52.52 6.34 8.73
CA PHE A 5 -51.84 5.65 9.83
C PHE A 5 -50.53 6.37 10.17
N PRO A 6 -50.24 6.59 11.47
CA PRO A 6 -48.98 7.20 11.88
C PRO A 6 -47.81 6.36 11.37
N LYS A 7 -46.68 7.01 11.08
CA LYS A 7 -45.46 6.29 10.72
C LYS A 7 -44.95 5.53 11.94
N VAL A 8 -44.74 4.23 11.78
CA VAL A 8 -44.26 3.33 12.85
C VAL A 8 -42.92 2.74 12.41
N ASP A 9 -41.93 2.81 13.29
CA ASP A 9 -40.65 2.14 13.09
C ASP A 9 -40.62 0.85 13.91
N LEU A 10 -40.33 -0.25 13.23
CA LEU A 10 -40.21 -1.57 13.83
C LEU A 10 -38.74 -1.97 13.96
N THR A 11 -38.42 -2.61 15.08
CA THR A 11 -37.09 -3.19 15.32
C THR A 11 -36.85 -4.40 14.42
N GLU A 12 -37.85 -5.29 14.32
CA GLU A 12 -37.78 -6.49 13.49
C GLU A 12 -38.95 -6.55 12.51
N ARG A 13 -38.69 -7.08 11.32
CA ARG A 13 -39.71 -7.20 10.29
C ARG A 13 -40.81 -8.20 10.65
N GLY A 14 -40.47 -9.20 11.47
CA GLY A 14 -41.39 -10.21 11.98
C GLY A 14 -42.42 -9.65 12.96
N ASP A 15 -42.18 -8.48 13.54
CA ASP A 15 -43.08 -7.88 14.54
C ASP A 15 -44.45 -7.52 13.93
N LEU A 16 -44.47 -7.01 12.70
CA LEU A 16 -45.72 -6.69 12.01
C LEU A 16 -46.56 -7.95 11.76
N ASP A 17 -45.91 -9.01 11.27
CA ASP A 17 -46.57 -10.29 11.01
C ASP A 17 -47.03 -10.96 12.31
N HIS A 18 -46.26 -10.81 13.39
CA HIS A 18 -46.62 -11.31 14.71
C HIS A 18 -47.88 -10.62 15.26
N VAL A 19 -47.95 -9.29 15.19
CA VAL A 19 -49.11 -8.51 15.64
C VAL A 19 -50.35 -8.83 14.81
N LEU A 20 -50.22 -8.91 13.48
CA LEU A 20 -51.33 -9.27 12.60
C LEU A 20 -51.85 -10.69 12.87
N GLU A 21 -50.96 -11.64 13.16
CA GLU A 21 -51.34 -13.01 13.53
C GLU A 21 -52.01 -13.09 14.91
N GLN A 22 -51.61 -12.24 15.87
CA GLN A 22 -52.32 -12.12 17.15
C GLN A 22 -53.74 -11.55 16.97
N ILE A 23 -53.88 -10.49 16.17
CA ILE A 23 -55.19 -9.90 15.83
C ILE A 23 -56.06 -10.94 15.14
N ARG A 24 -55.51 -11.71 14.21
CA ARG A 24 -56.19 -12.84 13.55
C ARG A 24 -56.74 -13.83 14.56
N LYS A 25 -55.89 -14.37 15.44
CA LYS A 25 -56.27 -15.37 16.44
C LYS A 25 -57.36 -14.85 17.37
N HIS A 26 -57.26 -13.59 17.79
CA HIS A 26 -58.27 -12.96 18.63
C HIS A 26 -59.59 -12.77 17.90
N SER A 27 -59.54 -12.32 16.64
CA SER A 27 -60.73 -12.12 15.80
C SER A 27 -61.47 -13.43 15.53
N LEU A 28 -60.73 -14.52 15.31
CA LEU A 28 -61.29 -15.86 15.15
C LEU A 28 -61.89 -16.40 16.46
N ALA A 29 -61.29 -16.10 17.60
CA ALA A 29 -61.86 -16.46 18.91
C ALA A 29 -63.19 -15.73 19.16
N LEU A 30 -63.22 -14.41 18.92
CA LEU A 30 -64.46 -13.62 19.04
C LEU A 30 -65.55 -14.09 18.08
N LEU A 31 -65.19 -14.44 16.84
CA LEU A 31 -66.13 -15.00 15.87
C LEU A 31 -66.78 -16.29 16.39
N ARG A 32 -65.99 -17.18 16.99
CA ARG A 32 -66.51 -18.43 17.56
C ARG A 32 -67.44 -18.17 18.74
N ASP A 33 -67.04 -17.29 19.66
CA ASP A 33 -67.87 -16.92 20.81
C ASP A 33 -69.21 -16.29 20.39
N GLU A 34 -69.22 -15.43 19.37
CA GLU A 34 -70.44 -14.81 18.84
C GLU A 34 -71.34 -15.81 18.09
N LEU A 35 -70.76 -16.73 17.31
CA LEU A 35 -71.51 -17.79 16.64
C LEU A 35 -72.11 -18.80 17.64
N ASP A 36 -71.40 -19.08 18.74
CA ASP A 36 -71.90 -19.91 19.85
C ASP A 36 -73.08 -19.23 20.56
N LYS A 37 -72.99 -17.93 20.86
CA LYS A 37 -74.10 -17.13 21.44
C LYS A 37 -75.31 -17.05 20.51
N ALA A 38 -75.10 -16.96 19.20
CA ALA A 38 -76.16 -16.91 18.19
C ALA A 38 -76.78 -18.29 17.88
N GLY A 39 -76.25 -19.38 18.44
CA GLY A 39 -76.70 -20.75 18.15
C GLY A 39 -76.39 -21.22 16.72
N GLN A 40 -75.49 -20.52 16.02
CA GLN A 40 -75.12 -20.78 14.61
C GLN A 40 -73.77 -21.48 14.45
N SER A 41 -73.17 -21.94 15.56
CA SER A 41 -71.87 -22.63 15.60
C SER A 41 -71.72 -23.80 14.61
N ASN A 42 -72.83 -24.50 14.30
CA ASN A 42 -72.84 -25.64 13.40
C ASN A 42 -72.98 -25.27 11.91
N ASP A 43 -73.24 -24.01 11.56
CA ASP A 43 -73.34 -23.60 10.16
C ASP A 43 -71.94 -23.38 9.56
N ARG A 44 -71.42 -24.47 8.99
CA ARG A 44 -70.09 -24.52 8.37
C ARG A 44 -69.92 -23.54 7.19
N LYS A 45 -71.00 -23.13 6.52
CA LYS A 45 -70.91 -22.17 5.41
C LYS A 45 -70.69 -20.77 5.94
N VAL A 46 -71.47 -20.37 6.95
CA VAL A 46 -71.35 -19.06 7.62
C VAL A 46 -69.97 -18.90 8.25
N LEU A 47 -69.51 -19.91 9.01
CA LEU A 47 -68.18 -19.90 9.62
C LEU A 47 -67.08 -19.66 8.59
N LYS A 48 -67.09 -20.42 7.48
CA LYS A 48 -66.09 -20.28 6.41
C LYS A 48 -66.11 -18.89 5.77
N THR A 49 -67.29 -18.35 5.46
CA THR A 49 -67.38 -17.01 4.87
C THR A 49 -66.85 -15.93 5.80
N CYS A 50 -67.10 -16.05 7.11
CA CYS A 50 -66.57 -15.13 8.10
C CYS A 50 -65.05 -15.25 8.25
N GLU A 51 -64.52 -16.48 8.29
CA GLU A 51 -63.07 -16.73 8.31
C GLU A 51 -62.38 -16.13 7.08
N GLU A 52 -62.91 -16.37 5.87
CA GLU A 52 -62.39 -15.81 4.62
C GLU A 52 -62.43 -14.27 4.60
N THR A 53 -63.48 -13.68 5.18
CA THR A 53 -63.61 -12.22 5.26
C THR A 53 -62.56 -11.62 6.21
N ILE A 54 -62.31 -12.26 7.36
CA ILE A 54 -61.27 -11.85 8.31
C ILE A 54 -59.89 -11.92 7.66
N GLU A 55 -59.59 -13.01 6.94
CA GLU A 55 -58.35 -13.15 6.17
C GLU A 55 -58.17 -12.03 5.15
N LEU A 56 -59.23 -11.68 4.42
CA LEU A 56 -59.20 -10.61 3.43
C LEU A 56 -58.94 -9.25 4.09
N TRP A 57 -59.55 -8.98 5.24
CA TRP A 57 -59.34 -7.75 6.00
C TRP A 57 -57.92 -7.64 6.53
N ILE A 58 -57.35 -8.72 7.04
CA ILE A 58 -55.96 -8.73 7.53
C ILE A 58 -54.97 -8.50 6.38
N LYS A 59 -55.18 -9.14 5.23
CA LYS A 59 -54.35 -8.90 4.03
C LYS A 59 -54.45 -7.45 3.54
N SER A 60 -55.65 -6.89 3.55
CA SER A 60 -55.90 -5.49 3.20
C SER A 60 -55.25 -4.52 4.19
N ALA A 61 -55.35 -4.82 5.49
CA ALA A 61 -54.73 -4.05 6.55
C ALA A 61 -53.20 -4.08 6.44
N LYS A 62 -52.60 -5.26 6.24
CA LYS A 62 -51.15 -5.40 5.99
C LYS A 62 -50.70 -4.51 4.86
N LYS A 63 -51.35 -4.58 3.70
CA LYS A 63 -51.00 -3.79 2.51
C LYS A 63 -51.08 -2.28 2.72
N LYS A 64 -52.02 -1.81 3.56
CA LYS A 64 -52.15 -0.40 3.94
C LYS A 64 -51.12 0.04 4.98
N LEU A 65 -50.73 -0.86 5.89
CA LEU A 65 -49.73 -0.58 6.92
C LEU A 65 -48.31 -0.58 6.35
N GLU A 66 -48.01 -1.45 5.39
CA GLU A 66 -46.69 -1.56 4.74
C GLU A 66 -46.17 -0.25 4.14
N SER A 67 -47.04 0.67 3.72
CA SER A 67 -46.62 1.98 3.18
C SER A 67 -46.14 2.95 4.26
N ASN A 68 -46.57 2.75 5.50
CA ASN A 68 -46.33 3.67 6.61
C ASN A 68 -45.40 3.07 7.68
N VAL A 69 -44.90 1.85 7.45
CA VAL A 69 -43.99 1.14 8.35
C VAL A 69 -42.56 1.21 7.83
N THR A 70 -41.63 1.56 8.71
CA THR A 70 -40.19 1.44 8.50
C THR A 70 -39.62 0.32 9.38
N VAL A 71 -38.53 -0.30 8.93
CA VAL A 71 -37.75 -1.27 9.71
C VAL A 71 -36.32 -0.75 9.77
N ASN A 72 -35.88 -0.36 10.97
CA ASN A 72 -34.57 0.26 11.17
C ASN A 72 -34.30 1.43 10.20
N GLY A 73 -35.32 2.27 9.98
CA GLY A 73 -35.24 3.42 9.07
C GLY A 73 -35.32 3.11 7.57
N MET A 74 -35.46 1.85 7.15
CA MET A 74 -35.71 1.47 5.75
C MET A 74 -37.21 1.22 5.52
N PRO A 75 -37.75 1.55 4.32
CA PRO A 75 -39.15 1.27 4.02
C PRO A 75 -39.41 -0.25 4.00
N PHE A 76 -40.51 -0.69 4.62
CA PHE A 76 -40.83 -2.12 4.80
C PHE A 76 -40.85 -2.93 3.49
N ARG A 77 -41.09 -2.29 2.34
CA ARG A 77 -41.12 -2.95 1.02
C ARG A 77 -39.76 -3.23 0.40
N GLU A 78 -38.73 -2.46 0.71
CA GLU A 78 -37.41 -2.58 0.05
C GLU A 78 -36.52 -3.66 0.68
N GLY A 79 -36.89 -4.20 1.85
CA GLY A 79 -36.07 -5.13 2.61
C GLY A 79 -36.22 -6.61 2.28
N THR A 80 -36.82 -7.05 1.16
CA THR A 80 -37.04 -8.50 0.92
C THR A 80 -35.84 -9.28 0.43
N ASP A 81 -34.97 -8.76 -0.45
CA ASP A 81 -34.04 -9.67 -1.15
C ASP A 81 -32.62 -9.13 -1.41
N GLY A 82 -32.28 -7.92 -0.95
CA GLY A 82 -31.07 -7.23 -1.42
C GLY A 82 -30.03 -6.82 -0.38
N THR A 83 -30.38 -6.74 0.91
CA THR A 83 -29.46 -6.27 1.95
C THR A 83 -28.77 -7.45 2.60
N GLN A 84 -27.49 -7.64 2.26
CA GLN A 84 -26.65 -8.62 2.91
C GLN A 84 -26.62 -8.34 4.43
N PRO A 85 -26.71 -9.38 5.27
CA PRO A 85 -26.57 -9.21 6.72
C PRO A 85 -25.22 -8.59 7.05
N PHE A 86 -25.16 -7.89 8.18
CA PHE A 86 -23.92 -7.26 8.64
C PHE A 86 -22.80 -8.31 8.78
N ASP A 87 -21.80 -8.21 7.92
CA ASP A 87 -20.63 -9.08 7.94
C ASP A 87 -19.61 -8.55 8.95
N GLN A 88 -19.57 -9.21 10.11
CA GLN A 88 -18.66 -8.87 11.20
C GLN A 88 -17.20 -9.06 10.80
N GLU A 89 -16.86 -10.04 9.96
CA GLU A 89 -15.49 -10.25 9.49
C GLU A 89 -15.06 -9.12 8.55
N LEU A 90 -15.94 -8.71 7.64
CA LEU A 90 -15.67 -7.59 6.75
C LEU A 90 -15.50 -6.30 7.55
N SER A 91 -16.35 -6.06 8.55
CA SER A 91 -16.22 -4.91 9.44
C SER A 91 -14.89 -4.92 10.21
N GLN A 92 -14.45 -6.07 10.70
CA GLN A 92 -13.15 -6.20 11.36
C GLN A 92 -12.00 -5.94 10.39
N ARG A 93 -12.07 -6.44 9.16
CA ARG A 93 -11.07 -6.18 8.11
C ARG A 93 -10.98 -4.70 7.76
N VAL A 94 -12.13 -4.02 7.60
CA VAL A 94 -12.18 -2.58 7.34
C VAL A 94 -11.51 -1.82 8.48
N ARG A 95 -11.81 -2.18 9.73
CA ARG A 95 -11.16 -1.56 10.90
C ARG A 95 -9.65 -1.78 10.91
N MET A 96 -9.19 -3.01 10.72
CA MET A 96 -7.75 -3.31 10.67
C MET A 96 -7.05 -2.58 9.53
N LEU A 97 -7.68 -2.50 8.35
CA LEU A 97 -7.14 -1.77 7.21
C LEU A 97 -7.05 -0.27 7.50
N SER A 98 -8.07 0.31 8.14
CA SER A 98 -8.05 1.72 8.56
C SER A 98 -6.89 1.99 9.52
N GLU A 99 -6.76 1.19 10.58
CA GLU A 99 -5.68 1.33 11.56
C GLU A 99 -4.29 1.16 10.90
N ARG A 100 -4.17 0.25 9.93
CA ARG A 100 -2.92 0.08 9.16
C ARG A 100 -2.63 1.27 8.24
N CYS A 101 -3.66 1.84 7.60
CA CYS A 101 -3.53 3.05 6.80
C CYS A 101 -3.08 4.24 7.66
N ASP A 102 -3.68 4.42 8.83
CA ASP A 102 -3.35 5.53 9.74
C ASP A 102 -1.92 5.41 10.26
N THR A 103 -1.53 4.22 10.69
CA THR A 103 -0.15 3.96 11.16
C THR A 103 0.88 4.15 10.06
N SER A 104 0.62 3.64 8.84
CA SER A 104 1.50 3.83 7.69
C SER A 104 1.62 5.31 7.30
N THR A 105 0.50 6.04 7.35
CA THR A 105 0.48 7.48 7.06
C THR A 105 1.28 8.27 8.10
N ALA A 106 1.13 7.96 9.40
CA ALA A 106 1.91 8.57 10.46
C ALA A 106 3.41 8.32 10.30
N GLN A 107 3.81 7.09 9.95
CA GLN A 107 5.20 6.75 9.67
C GLN A 107 5.75 7.52 8.46
N ALA A 108 4.96 7.65 7.39
CA ALA A 108 5.36 8.40 6.20
C ALA A 108 5.55 9.90 6.51
N ILE A 109 4.66 10.49 7.33
CA ILE A 109 4.79 11.88 7.78
C ILE A 109 6.07 12.06 8.62
N ALA A 110 6.32 11.16 9.57
CA ALA A 110 7.52 11.19 10.39
C ALA A 110 8.80 11.01 9.54
N ALA A 111 8.78 10.10 8.57
CA ALA A 111 9.87 9.88 7.62
C ALA A 111 10.15 11.12 6.77
N ARG A 112 9.11 11.79 6.24
CA ARG A 112 9.26 13.03 5.47
C ARG A 112 9.93 14.14 6.27
N LYS A 113 9.70 14.21 7.58
CA LYS A 113 10.33 15.20 8.46
C LYS A 113 11.78 14.83 8.84
N THR A 114 12.04 13.56 9.10
CA THR A 114 13.29 13.11 9.74
C THR A 114 14.35 12.62 8.75
N ILE A 115 13.97 12.02 7.63
CA ILE A 115 14.92 11.47 6.66
C ILE A 115 15.74 12.58 5.97
N PRO A 116 15.14 13.69 5.48
CA PRO A 116 15.91 14.74 4.81
C PRO A 116 16.94 15.38 5.73
N SER A 117 16.58 15.66 6.99
CA SER A 117 17.48 16.25 7.98
C SER A 117 18.62 15.31 8.36
N LYS A 118 18.33 14.02 8.60
CA LYS A 118 19.36 13.00 8.84
C LYS A 118 20.30 12.85 7.64
N ARG A 119 19.75 12.81 6.42
CA ARG A 119 20.56 12.72 5.20
C ARG A 119 21.45 13.94 5.01
N ALA A 120 20.91 15.14 5.25
CA ALA A 120 21.68 16.38 5.18
C ALA A 120 22.84 16.37 6.19
N ALA A 121 22.60 15.97 7.44
CA ALA A 121 23.63 15.85 8.45
C ALA A 121 24.73 14.86 8.05
N LEU A 122 24.36 13.67 7.55
CA LEU A 122 25.33 12.66 7.08
C LEU A 122 26.13 13.13 5.85
N LEU A 123 25.53 13.91 4.96
CA LEU A 123 26.25 14.49 3.82
C LEU A 123 27.22 15.58 4.28
N GLN A 124 26.85 16.39 5.26
CA GLN A 124 27.73 17.39 5.85
C GLN A 124 28.93 16.75 6.55
N THR A 125 28.71 15.71 7.37
CA THR A 125 29.80 15.00 8.04
C THR A 125 30.74 14.34 7.02
N ARG A 126 30.19 13.72 5.97
CA ARG A 126 31.01 13.18 4.87
C ARG A 126 31.87 14.27 4.20
N ALA A 127 31.29 15.42 3.90
CA ALA A 127 32.02 16.52 3.27
C ALA A 127 33.13 17.08 4.19
N GLN A 128 32.87 17.18 5.50
CA GLN A 128 33.88 17.58 6.49
C GLN A 128 35.03 16.58 6.54
N LEU A 129 34.74 15.28 6.63
CA LEU A 129 35.76 14.22 6.64
C LEU A 129 36.60 14.21 5.36
N GLN A 130 36.00 14.47 4.20
CA GLN A 130 36.73 14.58 2.95
C GLN A 130 37.72 15.75 2.97
N ARG A 131 37.27 16.93 3.43
CA ARG A 131 38.15 18.10 3.59
C ARG A 131 39.30 17.83 4.57
N GLU A 132 39.04 17.14 5.68
CA GLU A 132 40.07 16.75 6.64
C GLU A 132 41.10 15.80 6.01
N ILE A 133 40.66 14.82 5.21
CA ILE A 133 41.55 13.91 4.49
C ILE A 133 42.41 14.68 3.49
N GLU A 134 41.82 15.59 2.72
CA GLU A 134 42.53 16.43 1.75
C GLU A 134 43.55 17.33 2.44
N GLN A 135 43.17 18.00 3.53
CA GLN A 135 44.10 18.80 4.34
C GLN A 135 45.24 17.96 4.91
N LYS A 136 44.97 16.75 5.41
CA LYS A 136 46.01 15.83 5.89
C LYS A 136 46.95 15.40 4.76
N ARG A 137 46.45 15.16 3.55
CA ARG A 137 47.28 14.83 2.37
C ARG A 137 48.13 16.02 1.93
N GLU A 138 47.55 17.21 1.85
CA GLU A 138 48.25 18.44 1.49
C GLU A 138 49.33 18.78 2.52
N ASN A 139 49.04 18.67 3.81
CA ASN A 139 50.02 18.89 4.88
C ASN A 139 51.17 17.89 4.81
N LYS A 140 50.89 16.61 4.48
CA LYS A 140 51.94 15.62 4.23
C LYS A 140 52.79 16.00 3.01
N ARG A 141 52.16 16.44 1.91
CA ARG A 141 52.86 16.88 0.70
C ARG A 141 53.79 18.06 1.01
N ARG A 142 53.29 19.10 1.67
CA ARG A 142 54.07 20.27 2.07
C ARG A 142 55.25 19.92 2.98
N ARG A 143 55.05 18.99 3.92
CA ARG A 143 56.14 18.51 4.80
C ARG A 143 57.23 17.82 3.98
N LEU A 144 56.86 16.92 3.09
CA LEU A 144 57.81 16.25 2.19
C LEU A 144 58.53 17.24 1.28
N GLU A 145 57.81 18.19 0.68
CA GLU A 145 58.40 19.27 -0.14
C GLU A 145 59.43 20.07 0.68
N SER A 146 59.09 20.46 1.92
CA SER A 146 60.00 21.20 2.79
C SER A 146 61.23 20.38 3.23
N GLU A 147 61.08 19.06 3.38
CA GLU A 147 62.15 18.15 3.75
C GLU A 147 63.11 17.94 2.56
N ILE A 148 62.56 17.74 1.36
CA ILE A 148 63.33 17.68 0.11
C ILE A 148 64.08 18.99 -0.11
N GLU A 149 63.44 20.15 0.07
CA GLU A 149 64.10 21.44 -0.10
C GLU A 149 65.29 21.62 0.86
N LYS A 150 65.16 21.17 2.11
CA LYS A 150 66.27 21.18 3.08
C LYS A 150 67.41 20.28 2.63
N LEU A 151 67.11 19.05 2.22
CA LEU A 151 68.12 18.09 1.75
C LEU A 151 68.84 18.60 0.50
N VAL A 152 68.14 19.27 -0.41
CA VAL A 152 68.75 19.90 -1.59
C VAL A 152 69.68 21.03 -1.18
N LYS A 153 69.25 21.93 -0.28
CA LYS A 153 70.11 23.02 0.23
C LYS A 153 71.34 22.51 0.97
N GLU A 154 71.19 21.48 1.80
CA GLU A 154 72.29 20.84 2.51
C GLU A 154 73.28 20.21 1.53
N ARG A 155 72.79 19.49 0.51
CA ARG A 155 73.61 18.95 -0.57
C ARG A 155 74.36 20.06 -1.30
N ASP A 156 73.66 21.09 -1.78
CA ASP A 156 74.26 22.20 -2.52
C ASP A 156 75.36 22.90 -1.71
N SER A 157 75.17 23.03 -0.38
CA SER A 157 76.17 23.60 0.54
C SER A 157 77.39 22.69 0.77
N GLN A 158 77.23 21.37 0.69
CA GLN A 158 78.33 20.40 0.89
C GLN A 158 79.14 20.14 -0.38
N THR A 159 78.50 20.18 -1.56
CA THR A 159 79.19 19.94 -2.84
C THR A 159 79.78 21.19 -3.50
N GLY A 160 79.42 22.41 -3.08
CA GLY A 160 80.00 23.66 -3.61
C GLY A 160 79.74 23.93 -5.11
N GLU A 161 79.05 23.02 -5.78
CA GLU A 161 78.73 23.06 -7.21
C GLU A 161 77.22 23.23 -7.37
N SER A 162 76.79 24.44 -7.76
CA SER A 162 75.43 24.67 -8.24
C SER A 162 75.29 24.11 -9.66
N THR A 163 75.26 22.79 -9.81
CA THR A 163 75.04 22.14 -11.11
C THR A 163 73.63 21.56 -11.21
N ILE A 164 72.63 22.42 -11.03
CA ILE A 164 71.33 22.20 -11.70
C ILE A 164 71.45 22.83 -13.10
N LYS A 165 72.15 22.14 -14.00
CA LYS A 165 71.75 22.24 -15.41
C LYS A 165 70.46 21.42 -15.52
N PRO A 166 69.37 21.94 -16.12
CA PRO A 166 68.23 21.11 -16.43
C PRO A 166 68.74 19.99 -17.33
N LEU A 167 68.80 18.77 -16.82
CA LEU A 167 69.19 17.64 -17.64
C LEU A 167 68.10 17.50 -18.71
N GLU A 168 68.48 17.50 -19.98
CA GLU A 168 67.60 17.18 -21.12
C GLU A 168 66.84 15.86 -20.88
N ARG A 169 67.43 14.94 -20.11
CA ARG A 169 66.79 13.73 -19.57
C ARG A 169 65.50 13.97 -18.77
N SER A 170 65.30 15.13 -18.16
CA SER A 170 64.11 15.42 -17.35
C SER A 170 62.87 15.67 -18.23
N GLU A 171 63.04 16.30 -19.39
CA GLU A 171 61.99 16.47 -20.38
C GLU A 171 61.69 15.13 -21.06
N GLU A 172 62.73 14.35 -21.42
CA GLU A 172 62.57 13.00 -21.96
C GLU A 172 61.82 12.06 -20.99
N VAL A 173 62.14 12.13 -19.69
CA VAL A 173 61.45 11.34 -18.66
C VAL A 173 60.01 11.83 -18.45
N ALA A 174 59.77 13.15 -18.51
CA ALA A 174 58.42 13.69 -18.41
C ALA A 174 57.54 13.25 -19.59
N ASP A 175 58.09 13.25 -20.79
CA ASP A 175 57.38 12.81 -21.99
C ASP A 175 57.17 11.30 -22.00
N SER A 176 58.15 10.52 -21.54
CA SER A 176 58.00 9.06 -21.34
C SER A 176 56.92 8.72 -20.31
N LEU A 177 56.83 9.49 -19.21
CA LEU A 177 55.78 9.32 -18.20
C LEU A 177 54.39 9.72 -18.73
N ARG A 178 54.30 10.76 -19.57
CA ARG A 178 53.05 11.12 -20.24
C ARG A 178 52.58 10.02 -21.18
N THR A 179 53.46 9.49 -22.02
CA THR A 179 53.12 8.37 -22.92
C THR A 179 52.73 7.13 -22.14
N ALA A 180 53.44 6.81 -21.05
CA ALA A 180 53.07 5.69 -20.19
C ALA A 180 51.67 5.86 -19.58
N LYS A 181 51.32 7.07 -19.13
CA LYS A 181 49.99 7.37 -18.61
C LYS A 181 48.90 7.24 -19.68
N GLU A 182 49.12 7.80 -20.86
CA GLU A 182 48.17 7.69 -21.98
C GLU A 182 47.95 6.23 -22.38
N ASN A 183 49.01 5.43 -22.41
CA ASN A 183 48.91 3.99 -22.67
C ASN A 183 48.09 3.26 -21.60
N ILE A 184 48.24 3.62 -20.31
CA ILE A 184 47.44 3.04 -19.22
C ILE A 184 45.96 3.43 -19.37
N ASP A 185 45.67 4.67 -19.72
CA ASP A 185 44.30 5.16 -19.90
C ASP A 185 43.62 4.46 -21.10
N GLN A 186 44.33 4.28 -22.21
CA GLN A 186 43.85 3.50 -23.36
C GLN A 186 43.60 2.03 -22.99
N LEU A 187 44.51 1.43 -22.22
CA LEU A 187 44.39 0.04 -21.81
C LEU A 187 43.20 -0.16 -20.86
N ALA A 188 42.91 0.81 -19.99
CA ALA A 188 41.74 0.79 -19.13
C ALA A 188 40.43 0.78 -19.93
N VAL A 189 40.34 1.55 -21.02
CA VAL A 189 39.18 1.56 -21.92
C VAL A 189 39.07 0.22 -22.66
N ALA A 190 40.17 -0.26 -23.26
CA ALA A 190 40.19 -1.50 -24.02
C ALA A 190 39.82 -2.74 -23.16
N LEU A 191 40.20 -2.76 -21.88
CA LEU A 191 39.89 -3.87 -20.96
C LEU A 191 38.38 -3.95 -20.66
N VAL A 192 37.71 -2.80 -20.56
CA VAL A 192 36.24 -2.75 -20.39
C VAL A 192 35.53 -3.26 -21.64
N GLU A 193 35.98 -2.87 -22.83
CA GLU A 193 35.43 -3.35 -24.09
C GLU A 193 35.64 -4.86 -24.27
N GLN A 194 36.84 -5.35 -23.96
CA GLN A 194 37.18 -6.77 -24.06
C GLN A 194 36.37 -7.63 -23.08
N THR A 195 36.15 -7.16 -21.84
CA THR A 195 35.33 -7.87 -20.86
C THR A 195 33.85 -7.89 -21.22
N SER A 196 33.34 -6.82 -21.86
CA SER A 196 31.98 -6.80 -22.43
C SER A 196 31.84 -7.82 -23.56
N ALA A 197 32.77 -7.80 -24.53
CA ALA A 197 32.78 -8.73 -25.66
C ALA A 197 32.90 -10.19 -25.21
N ALA A 198 33.76 -10.49 -24.23
CA ALA A 198 33.89 -11.83 -23.66
C ALA A 198 32.60 -12.31 -22.98
N ASN A 199 31.88 -11.42 -22.26
CA ASN A 199 30.59 -11.74 -21.66
C ASN A 199 29.50 -12.01 -22.70
N GLU A 200 29.48 -11.27 -23.80
CA GLU A 200 28.56 -11.51 -24.91
C GLU A 200 28.82 -12.85 -25.61
N GLN A 201 30.10 -13.17 -25.86
CA GLN A 201 30.51 -14.47 -26.40
C GLN A 201 30.14 -15.62 -25.46
N ALA A 202 30.37 -15.48 -24.15
CA ALA A 202 29.98 -16.49 -23.17
C ALA A 202 28.46 -16.73 -23.16
N LYS A 203 27.65 -15.67 -23.22
CA LYS A 203 26.19 -15.77 -23.34
C LYS A 203 25.76 -16.43 -24.66
N PHE A 204 26.45 -16.12 -25.76
CA PHE A 204 26.17 -16.74 -27.06
C PHE A 204 26.46 -18.24 -27.07
N VAL A 205 27.62 -18.65 -26.54
CA VAL A 205 27.98 -20.08 -26.38
C VAL A 205 26.97 -20.80 -25.49
N GLN A 206 26.53 -20.16 -24.39
CA GLN A 206 25.51 -20.74 -23.52
C GLN A 206 24.17 -20.93 -24.24
N ARG A 207 23.74 -19.96 -25.07
CA ARG A 207 22.53 -20.09 -25.90
C ARG A 207 22.66 -21.20 -26.94
N LEU A 208 23.80 -21.30 -27.62
CA LEU A 208 24.06 -22.38 -28.57
C LEU A 208 23.99 -23.76 -27.89
N ARG A 209 24.55 -23.87 -26.67
CA ARG A 209 24.51 -25.13 -25.90
C ARG A 209 23.10 -25.53 -25.46
N ILE A 210 22.26 -24.56 -25.09
CA ILE A 210 20.84 -24.79 -24.76
C ILE A 210 20.07 -25.20 -26.01
N MET A 211 20.28 -24.51 -27.14
CA MET A 211 19.64 -24.86 -28.40
C MET A 211 20.05 -26.26 -28.88
N SER A 212 21.34 -26.62 -28.82
CA SER A 212 21.80 -27.95 -29.20
C SER A 212 21.21 -29.05 -28.33
N ALA A 213 20.96 -28.79 -27.03
CA ALA A 213 20.33 -29.74 -26.13
C ALA A 213 18.82 -29.91 -26.42
N SER A 214 18.13 -28.88 -26.92
CA SER A 214 16.72 -28.95 -27.31
C SER A 214 16.45 -29.68 -28.63
N TYR A 215 17.46 -29.88 -29.48
CA TYR A 215 17.32 -30.63 -30.75
C TYR A 215 17.64 -32.13 -30.62
N THR A 216 18.06 -32.60 -29.44
CA THR A 216 18.43 -34.00 -29.16
C THR A 216 17.43 -34.73 -28.24
N SER A 217 16.21 -34.23 -28.09
CA SER A 217 15.06 -34.90 -27.44
C SER A 217 13.92 -35.01 -28.43
#